data_AF-A0A2I0K437-F1
#
_entry.id   AF-A0A2I0K437-F1
#
_cell.length_a   1.000
_cell.length_b   1.000
_cell.length_c   1.000
_cell.angle_alpha   90.00
_cell.angle_beta   90.00
_cell.angle_gamma   90.00
#
_symmetry.space_group_name_H-M   'P 1'
#
loop_
_entity.id
_entity.type
_entity.pdbx_description
1 polymer ?
#
loop_
_entity_poly.entity_id
_entity_poly.type
_entity_poly.pdbx_seq_one_letter_code
_entity_poly.pdbx_strand_id
1 'polypeptide(L)'
;MAKKSELGVSSSTGNKNKKTKKKSKAQPGAVAMKVKAPKLNNPFETIWSRRKFDILGKNRKGEERRVGLARSRAIDKRKKTLLKEYEQSGKASVFVDKRIGEDNEEIGEFQKALLRSQREFK
;
A
#
# COMPACT_ATOMS: atom_id res chain seq x y z
N MET A 1 1.87 18.21 -4.54
CA MET A 1 2.34 16.83 -4.78
C MET A 1 3.80 16.75 -4.39
N ALA A 2 4.15 15.78 -3.54
CA ALA A 2 5.50 15.55 -3.08
C ALA A 2 6.30 14.80 -4.14
N LYS A 3 7.43 15.37 -4.59
CA LYS A 3 8.46 14.63 -5.31
C LYS A 3 9.10 13.64 -4.33
N LYS A 4 8.89 12.35 -4.57
CA LYS A 4 9.62 11.26 -3.92
C LYS A 4 10.98 11.14 -4.60
N SER A 5 12.04 11.39 -3.85
CA SER A 5 13.41 11.11 -4.26
C SER A 5 13.70 9.62 -4.10
N GLU A 6 14.33 9.05 -5.12
CA GLU A 6 14.85 7.70 -5.18
C GLU A 6 16.05 7.56 -4.23
N LEU A 7 16.10 6.46 -3.49
CA LEU A 7 17.22 6.10 -2.63
C LEU A 7 18.24 5.32 -3.46
N GLY A 8 19.34 6.00 -3.78
CA GLY A 8 20.55 5.42 -4.35
C GLY A 8 21.36 4.62 -3.34
N VAL A 9 22.05 3.62 -3.89
CA VAL A 9 22.99 2.67 -3.27
C VAL A 9 24.12 3.40 -2.52
N SER A 10 24.44 2.95 -1.29
CA SER A 10 25.58 3.46 -0.53
C SER A 10 26.72 2.45 -0.53
N SER A 11 27.82 2.81 -1.21
CA SER A 11 29.13 2.17 -1.12
C SER A 11 29.96 2.83 -0.02
N SER A 12 30.66 1.99 0.74
CA SER A 12 31.45 2.30 1.93
C SER A 12 32.88 2.71 1.59
N THR A 13 33.34 3.89 2.03
CA THR A 13 34.77 4.21 2.16
C THR A 13 35.06 5.24 3.27
N GLY A 14 35.91 4.84 4.22
CA GLY A 14 37.14 5.57 4.59
C GLY A 14 37.11 6.92 5.35
N ASN A 15 37.31 6.82 6.67
CA ASN A 15 38.33 7.52 7.50
C ASN A 15 38.19 8.99 8.01
N LYS A 16 38.07 9.06 9.35
CA LYS A 16 38.48 10.05 10.39
C LYS A 16 39.15 11.39 9.98
N ASN A 17 38.62 12.53 10.47
CA ASN A 17 39.29 13.36 11.50
C ASN A 17 38.47 14.57 12.05
N LYS A 18 38.48 14.68 13.39
CA LYS A 18 38.70 15.87 14.27
C LYS A 18 37.84 17.16 14.19
N LYS A 19 37.10 17.38 15.30
CA LYS A 19 36.79 18.63 16.05
C LYS A 19 36.03 19.76 15.32
N THR A 20 34.85 20.13 15.86
CA THR A 20 34.66 21.31 16.74
C THR A 20 33.21 21.42 17.22
N LYS A 21 33.04 21.66 18.52
CA LYS A 21 31.76 22.01 19.17
C LYS A 21 31.40 23.47 18.84
N LYS A 22 30.14 23.76 18.46
CA LYS A 22 29.35 24.89 19.00
C LYS A 22 27.88 24.89 18.51
N LYS A 23 27.00 24.78 19.51
CA LYS A 23 25.62 25.29 19.71
C LYS A 23 24.77 25.69 18.47
N SER A 24 23.60 25.05 18.34
CA SER A 24 22.38 25.76 17.95
C SER A 24 21.17 25.17 18.69
N LYS A 25 20.20 26.06 18.94
CA LYS A 25 19.11 25.97 19.90
C LYS A 25 18.22 24.74 19.67
N ALA A 26 17.97 23.97 20.74
CA ALA A 26 16.93 22.95 20.75
C ALA A 26 15.57 23.63 20.65
N GLN A 27 15.00 23.66 19.44
CA GLN A 27 13.55 23.75 19.31
C GLN A 27 12.98 22.45 19.88
N PRO A 28 11.91 22.48 20.69
CA PRO A 28 11.14 21.26 20.93
C PRO A 28 10.41 20.98 19.62
N GLY A 29 11.10 20.33 18.68
CA GLY A 29 10.47 19.68 17.57
C GLY A 29 9.48 18.72 18.19
N ALA A 30 8.20 19.07 18.13
CA ALA A 30 7.11 18.20 18.48
C ALA A 30 7.27 16.97 17.58
N VAL A 31 7.99 15.98 18.09
CA VAL A 31 7.99 14.63 17.56
C VAL A 31 6.56 14.19 17.79
N ALA A 32 5.70 14.47 16.81
CA ALA A 32 4.40 13.84 16.67
C ALA A 32 4.70 12.36 16.48
N MET A 33 4.92 11.67 17.60
CA MET A 33 4.98 10.24 17.67
C MET A 33 3.68 9.78 17.06
N LYS A 34 3.75 9.19 15.86
CA LYS A 34 2.64 8.43 15.30
C LYS A 34 2.37 7.34 16.33
N VAL A 35 1.43 7.61 17.23
CA VAL A 35 0.90 6.64 18.18
C VAL A 35 0.38 5.52 17.29
N LYS A 36 1.15 4.45 17.17
CA LYS A 36 0.67 3.23 16.53
C LYS A 36 -0.57 2.86 17.31
N ALA A 37 -1.69 2.74 16.60
CA ALA A 37 -2.92 2.26 17.19
C ALA A 37 -2.57 1.02 18.05
N PRO A 38 -3.05 0.96 19.31
CA PRO A 38 -2.73 -0.14 20.19
C PRO A 38 -3.06 -1.43 19.43
N LYS A 39 -2.08 -2.34 19.36
CA LYS A 39 -2.32 -3.66 18.80
C LYS A 39 -3.44 -4.27 19.64
N LEU A 40 -4.59 -4.50 19.03
CA LEU A 40 -5.66 -5.26 19.64
C LEU A 40 -5.10 -6.68 19.78
N ASN A 41 -4.56 -6.99 20.97
CA ASN A 41 -3.95 -8.26 21.30
C ASN A 41 -5.04 -9.33 21.51
N ASN A 42 -5.98 -9.43 20.55
CA ASN A 42 -7.07 -10.38 20.61
C ASN A 42 -6.60 -11.74 20.05
N PRO A 43 -6.51 -12.79 20.88
CA PRO A 43 -6.07 -14.11 20.44
C PRO A 43 -7.02 -14.77 19.42
N PHE A 44 -8.27 -14.28 19.29
CA PHE A 44 -9.27 -14.84 18.38
C PHE A 44 -9.17 -14.33 16.93
N GLU A 45 -8.47 -13.22 16.69
CA GLU A 45 -8.27 -12.68 15.33
C GLU A 45 -7.29 -13.50 14.49
N THR A 46 -6.47 -14.29 15.17
CA THR A 46 -5.35 -15.04 14.62
C THR A 46 -5.54 -16.53 14.89
N ILE A 47 -5.92 -17.28 13.86
CA ILE A 47 -5.97 -18.74 13.95
C ILE A 47 -4.57 -19.27 13.66
N TRP A 48 -4.05 -20.06 14.60
CA TRP A 48 -2.79 -20.79 14.45
C TRP A 48 -3.05 -22.28 14.73
N SER A 49 -2.37 -23.16 13.99
CA SER A 49 -2.40 -24.61 14.21
C SER A 49 -1.11 -25.04 14.89
N ARG A 50 -1.19 -25.92 15.89
CA ARG A 50 0.01 -26.52 16.49
C ARG A 50 0.72 -27.41 15.48
N ARG A 51 2.04 -27.27 15.38
CA ARG A 51 2.88 -28.20 14.63
C ARG A 51 3.10 -29.47 15.42
N LYS A 52 3.28 -30.58 14.69
CA LYS A 52 3.68 -31.86 15.27
C LYS A 52 5.16 -31.89 15.67
N PHE A 53 6.03 -31.26 14.88
CA PHE A 53 7.48 -31.21 15.10
C PHE A 53 8.01 -29.78 15.01
N ASP A 54 8.98 -29.43 15.85
CA ASP A 54 9.71 -28.17 15.73
C ASP A 54 10.90 -28.35 14.80
N ILE A 55 11.06 -27.45 13.85
CA ILE A 55 12.15 -27.46 12.87
C ILE A 55 12.92 -26.16 13.05
N LEU A 56 14.12 -26.28 13.63
CA LEU A 56 15.02 -25.17 13.87
C LEU A 56 15.43 -24.49 12.56
N GLY A 57 15.61 -23.17 12.57
CA GLY A 57 16.12 -22.39 11.44
C GLY A 57 15.13 -22.06 10.31
N LYS A 58 13.87 -22.53 10.36
CA LYS A 58 12.87 -22.27 9.31
C LYS A 58 11.96 -21.08 9.62
N ASN A 59 12.09 -19.99 8.85
CA ASN A 59 11.20 -18.83 8.94
C ASN A 59 9.75 -19.18 8.58
N ARG A 60 8.81 -18.83 9.45
CA ARG A 60 7.41 -19.25 9.41
C ARG A 60 6.53 -18.19 8.72
N LYS A 61 6.61 -18.07 7.39
CA LYS A 61 5.71 -17.20 6.62
C LYS A 61 4.34 -17.88 6.45
N GLY A 62 3.26 -17.24 6.90
CA GLY A 62 1.87 -17.65 6.61
C GLY A 62 1.23 -18.67 7.55
N GLU A 63 1.88 -19.04 8.66
CA GLU A 63 1.28 -19.90 9.69
C GLU A 63 0.20 -19.15 10.50
N GLU A 64 0.34 -17.83 10.60
CA GLU A 64 -0.67 -16.94 11.17
C GLU A 64 -1.73 -16.61 10.12
N ARG A 65 -2.92 -17.20 10.22
CA ARG A 65 -4.06 -16.83 9.37
C ARG A 65 -4.95 -15.83 10.11
N ARG A 66 -4.97 -14.58 9.65
CA ARG A 66 -5.91 -13.55 10.11
C ARG A 66 -7.23 -13.64 9.36
N VAL A 67 -8.07 -14.57 9.78
CA VAL A 67 -9.35 -14.88 9.10
C VAL A 67 -10.33 -13.71 9.20
N GLY A 68 -10.37 -12.99 10.34
CA GLY A 68 -11.22 -11.80 10.52
C GLY A 68 -10.92 -10.72 9.47
N LEU A 69 -9.64 -10.36 9.34
CA LEU A 69 -9.19 -9.39 8.33
C LEU A 69 -9.43 -9.84 6.88
N ALA A 70 -9.31 -11.15 6.60
CA ALA A 70 -9.59 -11.68 5.26
C ALA A 70 -11.08 -11.56 4.92
N ARG A 71 -11.96 -11.88 5.88
CA ARG A 71 -13.42 -11.76 5.73
C ARG A 71 -13.86 -10.32 5.56
N SER A 72 -13.36 -9.39 6.38
CA SER A 72 -13.71 -7.96 6.27
C SER A 72 -13.32 -7.42 4.89
N ARG A 73 -12.10 -7.69 4.42
CA ARG A 73 -11.66 -7.32 3.07
C ARG A 73 -12.54 -7.93 1.98
N ALA A 74 -12.99 -9.18 2.12
CA ALA A 74 -13.87 -9.81 1.15
C ALA A 74 -15.25 -9.13 1.11
N ILE A 75 -15.81 -8.76 2.27
CA ILE A 75 -17.06 -8.00 2.36
C ILE A 75 -16.90 -6.63 1.70
N ASP A 76 -15.81 -5.91 2.00
CA ASP A 76 -15.53 -4.61 1.39
C ASP A 76 -15.40 -4.69 -0.13
N LYS A 77 -14.81 -5.77 -0.65
CA LYS A 77 -14.77 -6.04 -2.09
C LYS A 77 -16.17 -6.22 -2.67
N ARG A 78 -17.02 -7.06 -2.06
CA ARG A 78 -18.41 -7.27 -2.52
C ARG A 78 -19.24 -5.98 -2.48
N LYS A 79 -19.08 -5.17 -1.44
CA LYS A 79 -19.72 -3.84 -1.34
C LYS A 79 -19.27 -2.88 -2.45
N LYS A 80 -18.04 -3.04 -2.96
CA LYS A 80 -17.50 -2.20 -4.04
C LYS A 80 -17.88 -2.69 -5.43
N THR A 81 -18.12 -3.99 -5.61
CA THR A 81 -18.45 -4.60 -6.92
C THR A 81 -19.91 -5.00 -6.98
N LEU A 82 -20.27 -6.15 -6.39
CA LEU A 82 -21.61 -6.76 -6.49
C LEU A 82 -22.73 -5.83 -6.03
N LEU A 83 -22.51 -5.07 -4.95
CA LEU A 83 -23.53 -4.12 -4.49
C LEU A 83 -23.79 -3.02 -5.52
N LYS A 84 -22.73 -2.49 -6.16
CA LYS A 84 -22.88 -1.47 -7.19
C LYS A 84 -23.54 -2.02 -8.44
N GLU A 85 -23.17 -3.24 -8.84
CA GLU A 85 -23.79 -3.95 -9.96
C GLU A 85 -25.29 -4.18 -9.71
N TYR A 86 -25.65 -4.61 -8.50
CA TYR A 86 -27.04 -4.78 -8.09
C TYR A 86 -27.81 -3.46 -8.14
N GLU A 87 -27.27 -2.38 -7.57
CA GLU A 87 -27.88 -1.05 -7.63
C GLU A 87 -28.04 -0.52 -9.07
N GLN A 88 -27.19 -0.95 -10.01
CA GLN A 88 -27.26 -0.58 -11.42
C GLN A 88 -28.21 -1.47 -12.23
N SER A 89 -28.45 -2.71 -11.81
CA SER A 89 -29.29 -3.66 -12.55
C SER A 89 -30.72 -3.18 -12.82
N GLY A 90 -31.29 -2.37 -11.92
CA GLY A 90 -32.62 -1.78 -12.10
C GLY A 90 -32.65 -0.47 -12.90
N LYS A 91 -31.51 0.02 -13.40
CA LYS A 91 -31.41 1.29 -14.13
C LYS A 91 -31.40 1.05 -15.63
N ALA A 92 -32.18 1.85 -16.36
CA ALA A 92 -32.25 1.76 -17.82
C ALA A 92 -31.02 2.36 -18.54
N SER A 93 -30.18 3.14 -17.85
CA SER A 93 -29.02 3.82 -18.44
C SER A 93 -27.80 3.79 -17.53
N VAL A 94 -26.61 3.70 -18.12
CA VAL A 94 -25.30 3.75 -17.43
C VAL A 94 -24.45 4.86 -18.04
N PHE A 95 -23.81 5.67 -17.18
CA PHE A 95 -22.86 6.69 -17.62
C PHE A 95 -21.53 6.04 -18.02
N VAL A 96 -21.04 6.33 -19.23
CA VAL A 96 -19.77 5.83 -19.77
C VAL A 96 -18.80 7.01 -19.93
N ASP A 97 -17.66 6.97 -19.22
CA ASP A 97 -16.65 8.02 -19.30
C ASP A 97 -15.69 7.81 -20.47
N LYS A 98 -15.94 8.52 -21.58
CA LYS A 98 -15.13 8.42 -22.80
C LYS A 98 -13.84 9.26 -22.80
N ARG A 99 -13.55 10.00 -21.73
CA ARG A 99 -12.45 11.00 -21.73
C ARG A 99 -11.04 10.39 -21.76
N ILE A 100 -10.89 9.15 -21.29
CA ILE A 100 -9.58 8.51 -21.11
C ILE A 100 -9.25 7.59 -22.31
N GLY A 101 -10.26 7.11 -23.02
CA GLY A 101 -10.08 6.29 -24.23
C GLY A 101 -9.43 4.91 -24.02
N GLU A 102 -9.14 4.50 -22.77
CA GLU A 102 -8.51 3.20 -22.50
C GLU A 102 -9.41 2.02 -22.88
N ASP A 103 -10.73 2.19 -22.71
CA ASP A 103 -11.75 1.16 -23.01
C ASP A 103 -12.17 1.16 -24.49
N ASN A 104 -11.64 2.05 -25.34
CA ASN A 104 -11.93 2.04 -26.77
C ASN A 104 -11.08 0.96 -27.48
N GLU A 105 -11.71 -0.05 -28.06
CA GLU A 105 -11.04 -1.12 -28.83
C GLU A 105 -10.43 -0.62 -30.16
N GLU A 106 -10.96 0.48 -30.71
CA GLU A 106 -10.46 1.09 -31.96
C GLU A 106 -9.08 1.74 -31.81
N ILE A 107 -8.66 2.09 -30.58
CA ILE A 107 -7.39 2.75 -30.33
C ILE A 107 -6.32 1.68 -30.09
N GLY A 108 -5.26 1.67 -30.91
CA GLY A 108 -4.13 0.75 -30.72
C GLY A 108 -3.39 0.96 -29.39
N GLU A 109 -2.78 -0.10 -28.86
CA GLU A 109 -2.08 -0.11 -27.55
C GLU A 109 -1.02 1.01 -27.43
N PHE A 110 -0.29 1.29 -28.51
CA PHE A 110 0.71 2.36 -28.54
C PHE A 110 0.11 3.75 -28.33
N GLN A 111 -1.04 4.03 -28.96
CA GLN A 111 -1.72 5.31 -28.81
C GLN A 111 -2.32 5.46 -27.40
N LYS A 112 -2.83 4.38 -26.79
CA LYS A 112 -3.25 4.36 -25.38
C LYS A 112 -2.09 4.70 -24.44
N ALA A 113 -0.92 4.10 -24.65
CA ALA A 113 0.27 4.38 -23.85
C ALA A 113 0.73 5.85 -23.98
N LEU A 114 0.65 6.42 -25.18
CA LEU A 114 0.98 7.83 -25.41
C LEU A 114 0.02 8.77 -24.68
N LEU A 115 -1.29 8.52 -24.73
CA LEU A 115 -2.31 9.29 -24.01
C LEU A 115 -2.11 9.24 -22.49
N ARG A 116 -1.71 8.08 -21.96
CA ARG A 116 -1.36 7.91 -20.54
C ARG A 116 -0.14 8.76 -20.16
N SER A 117 0.92 8.68 -20.97
CA SER A 117 2.16 9.44 -20.78
C SER A 117 1.89 10.94 -20.74
N GLN A 118 1.17 11.49 -21.72
CA GLN A 118 0.84 12.92 -21.80
C GLN A 118 0.08 13.43 -20.56
N ARG A 119 -0.67 12.57 -19.87
CA ARG A 119 -1.41 12.92 -18.65
C ARG A 119 -0.53 12.96 -17.40
N GLU A 120 0.46 12.07 -17.28
CA GLU A 120 1.37 12.03 -16.12
C GLU A 120 2.35 13.21 -16.09
N PHE A 121 2.65 13.80 -17.25
CA PHE A 121 3.56 14.95 -17.38
C PHE A 121 2.92 16.32 -17.09
N LYS A 122 1.72 16.37 -16.50
CA LYS A 122 1.03 17.61 -16.11
C LYS A 122 0.86 17.69 -14.58
#